data_AF-A0A0E0ANA4-F1
#
_entry.id   AF-A0A0E0ANA4-F1
#
_cell.length_a   1.000
_cell.length_b   1.000
_cell.length_c   1.000
_cell.angle_alpha   90.00
_cell.angle_beta   90.00
_cell.angle_gamma   90.00
#
_symmetry.space_group_name_H-M   'P 1'
#
loop_
_entity.id
_entity.type
_entity.pdbx_description
1 polymer ?
#
loop_
_entity_poly.entity_id
_entity_poly.type
_entity_poly.pdbx_seq_one_letter_code
_entity_poly.pdbx_strand_id
1 'polypeptide(L)' 'MAAARVAMWVACVLAMAAACQGRLRVGYYKRKCAPAEYVVRAVVGNAVRQNPGVGAGIVRMFFHDCFVQMIWGKCCICT' A
#
# COMPACT_ATOMS: atom_id res chain seq x y z
N MET A 1 3.29 -17.86 -36.88
CA MET A 1 2.77 -16.51 -36.57
C MET A 1 1.93 -16.44 -35.28
N ALA A 2 1.01 -17.38 -35.03
CA ALA A 2 0.21 -17.40 -33.80
C ALA A 2 1.06 -17.55 -32.51
N ALA A 3 2.06 -18.44 -32.50
CA ALA A 3 2.95 -18.64 -31.36
C ALA A 3 3.73 -17.39 -30.96
N ALA A 4 4.22 -16.60 -31.93
CA ALA A 4 4.92 -15.34 -31.66
C ALA A 4 4.00 -14.27 -31.06
N ARG A 5 2.72 -14.24 -31.48
CA ARG A 5 1.71 -13.35 -30.90
C ARG A 5 1.39 -13.75 -29.46
N VAL A 6 1.18 -15.04 -29.20
CA VAL A 6 0.94 -15.56 -27.83
C VAL A 6 2.14 -15.28 -26.92
N ALA A 7 3.36 -15.53 -27.39
CA ALA A 7 4.58 -15.25 -26.64
C ALA A 7 4.72 -13.76 -26.30
N MET A 8 4.38 -12.86 -27.23
CA MET A 8 4.39 -11.41 -27.02
C MET A 8 3.38 -10.98 -25.94
N TRP A 9 2.15 -11.51 -25.97
CA TRP A 9 1.15 -11.24 -24.94
C TRP A 9 1.59 -11.74 -23.56
N VAL A 10 2.11 -12.96 -23.49
CA VAL A 10 2.63 -13.56 -22.25
C VAL A 10 3.79 -12.72 -21.69
N ALA A 11 4.72 -12.29 -22.54
CA ALA A 11 5.83 -11.42 -22.14
C ALA A 11 5.36 -10.05 -21.63
N CYS A 12 4.38 -9.42 -22.29
CA CYS A 12 3.78 -8.16 -21.84
C CYS A 12 3.11 -8.30 -20.46
N VAL A 13 2.34 -9.38 -20.24
CA VAL A 13 1.67 -9.62 -18.95
C VAL A 13 2.70 -9.85 -17.83
N LEU A 14 3.75 -10.64 -18.10
CA LEU A 14 4.84 -10.88 -17.15
C LEU A 14 5.60 -9.58 -16.80
N ALA A 15 5.87 -8.73 -17.79
CA ALA A 15 6.55 -7.45 -17.58
C ALA A 15 5.71 -6.48 -16.72
N MET A 16 4.40 -6.40 -16.95
CA MET A 16 3.50 -5.56 -16.16
C MET A 16 3.36 -6.04 -14.71
N ALA A 17 3.33 -7.36 -14.48
CA ALA A 17 3.31 -7.94 -13.14
C ALA A 17 4.60 -7.61 -12.36
N ALA A 18 5.76 -7.64 -13.03
CA ALA A 18 7.04 -7.31 -12.42
C ALA A 18 7.19 -5.81 -12.09
N ALA A 19 6.50 -4.91 -12.80
CA ALA A 19 6.54 -3.47 -12.57
C ALA A 19 5.78 -3.02 -11.30
N CYS A 20 4.94 -3.87 -10.70
CA CYS A 20 4.15 -3.55 -9.51
C CYS A 20 4.95 -3.70 -8.20
N GLN A 21 6.14 -3.10 -8.12
CA GLN A 21 6.95 -3.04 -6.90
C GLN A 21 7.12 -1.60 -6.44
N GLY A 22 6.07 -1.03 -5.83
CA GLY A 22 6.24 0.25 -5.14
C GLY A 22 7.07 0.06 -3.88
N ARG A 23 8.20 0.77 -3.84
CA ARG A 23 9.11 0.72 -2.71
C ARG A 23 8.65 1.70 -1.65
N LEU A 24 8.12 1.21 -0.53
CA LEU A 24 7.88 2.05 0.64
C LEU A 24 9.18 2.72 1.08
N ARG A 25 9.10 4.02 1.39
CA ARG A 25 10.25 4.79 1.88
C ARG A 25 9.82 5.67 3.05
N VAL A 26 10.56 5.59 4.15
CA VAL A 26 10.41 6.49 5.29
C VAL A 26 10.64 7.94 4.85
N GLY A 27 9.76 8.85 5.25
CA GLY A 27 9.87 10.25 4.85
C GLY A 27 9.46 10.53 3.41
N TYR A 28 8.63 9.69 2.80
CA TYR A 28 8.09 9.93 1.44
C TYR A 28 7.47 11.32 1.32
N TYR A 29 6.74 11.76 2.35
CA TYR A 29 6.06 13.06 2.36
C TYR A 29 6.95 14.25 2.70
N LYS A 30 8.23 14.08 3.05
CA LYS A 30 9.09 15.18 3.54
C LYS A 30 9.12 16.42 2.64
N ARG A 31 9.07 16.25 1.31
CA ARG A 31 9.10 17.37 0.34
C ARG A 31 7.73 17.91 -0.06
N LYS A 32 6.68 17.09 0.05
CA LYS A 32 5.30 17.46 -0.36
C LYS A 32 4.48 17.99 0.82
N CYS A 33 4.55 17.28 1.94
CA CYS A 33 3.87 17.60 3.19
C CYS A 33 4.72 17.08 4.36
N ALA A 34 5.72 17.86 4.75
CA ALA A 34 6.62 17.52 5.86
C ALA A 34 5.89 17.16 7.18
N PRO A 35 4.80 17.84 7.58
CA PRO A 35 4.16 17.55 8.87
C PRO A 35 3.25 16.31 8.84
N ALA A 36 3.04 15.66 7.69
CA ALA A 36 2.08 14.57 7.56
C ALA A 36 2.28 13.45 8.61
N GLU A 37 3.50 12.91 8.73
CA GLU A 37 3.81 11.83 9.68
C GLU A 37 3.62 12.29 11.14
N TYR A 38 3.96 13.55 11.44
CA TYR A 38 3.79 14.13 12.78
C TYR A 38 2.32 14.32 13.14
N VAL A 39 1.52 14.91 12.25
CA VAL A 39 0.10 15.18 12.48
C VAL A 39 -0.67 13.87 12.69
N VAL A 40 -0.43 12.86 11.84
CA VAL A 40 -1.06 11.54 12.01
C VAL A 40 -0.69 10.94 13.37
N ARG A 41 0.59 10.99 13.77
CA ARG A 41 1.03 10.48 15.07
C ARG A 41 0.37 11.21 16.24
N ALA A 42 0.23 12.54 16.16
CA ALA A 42 -0.39 13.34 17.21
C ALA A 42 -1.88 13.03 17.36
N VAL A 43 -2.62 12.97 16.25
CA VAL A 43 -4.07 12.69 16.24
C VAL A 43 -4.34 11.26 16.72
N VAL A 44 -3.66 10.26 16.15
CA VAL A 44 -3.83 8.85 16.56
C VAL A 44 -3.40 8.68 18.02
N GLY A 45 -2.30 9.30 18.44
CA GLY A 45 -1.85 9.26 19.83
C GLY A 45 -2.86 9.85 20.82
N ASN A 46 -3.50 10.97 20.48
CA ASN A 46 -4.60 11.52 21.26
C ASN A 46 -5.79 10.55 21.33
N ALA A 47 -6.20 9.99 20.19
CA ALA A 47 -7.34 9.08 20.12
C ALA A 47 -7.11 7.78 20.91
N VAL A 48 -5.89 7.21 20.86
CA VAL A 48 -5.52 6.02 21.62
C VAL A 48 -5.48 6.29 23.13
N ARG A 49 -5.02 7.47 23.55
CA ARG A 49 -5.06 7.86 24.98
C ARG A 49 -6.48 7.96 25.51
N GLN A 50 -7.42 8.44 24.70
CA GLN A 50 -8.83 8.52 25.08
C GLN A 50 -9.48 7.12 25.08
N ASN A 51 -9.20 6.32 24.06
CA ASN A 51 -9.78 4.99 23.88
C ASN A 51 -8.72 4.01 23.33
N PRO A 52 -8.13 3.14 24.17
CA PRO A 52 -7.10 2.20 23.75
C PRO A 52 -7.53 1.27 22.60
N GLY A 53 -8.83 0.96 22.51
CA GLY A 53 -9.41 0.15 21.44
C GLY A 53 -9.24 0.73 20.02
N VAL A 54 -9.05 2.05 19.89
CA VAL A 54 -8.80 2.70 18.59
C VAL A 54 -7.50 2.22 17.96
N GLY A 55 -6.44 2.03 18.77
CA GLY A 55 -5.16 1.53 18.26
C GLY A 55 -5.28 0.12 17.69
N ALA A 56 -5.95 -0.77 18.43
CA ALA A 56 -6.24 -2.13 17.96
C ALA A 56 -7.13 -2.13 16.70
N GLY A 57 -8.13 -1.24 16.66
CA GLY A 57 -9.02 -1.08 15.50
C GLY A 57 -8.29 -0.64 14.23
N ILE A 58 -7.40 0.36 14.34
CA ILE A 58 -6.59 0.85 13.19
C ILE A 58 -5.70 -0.26 12.65
N VAL A 59 -5.01 -1.00 13.53
CA VAL A 59 -4.14 -2.12 13.13
C VAL A 59 -4.96 -3.23 12.47
N ARG A 60 -6.12 -3.58 13.04
CA ARG A 60 -7.03 -4.59 12.47
C ARG A 60 -7.54 -4.16 11.10
N MET A 61 -7.92 -2.90 10.92
CA MET A 61 -8.37 -2.36 9.63
C MET A 61 -7.24 -2.40 8.58
N PHE A 62 -6.02 -2.03 8.98
CA PHE A 62 -4.85 -2.12 8.10
C PHE A 62 -4.62 -3.55 7.60
N PHE A 63 -4.69 -4.53 8.50
CA PHE A 63 -4.61 -5.93 8.10
C PHE A 63 -5.80 -6.35 7.25
N HIS A 64 -7.02 -5.95 7.58
CA HIS A 64 -8.22 -6.27 6.80
C HIS A 64 -8.10 -5.79 5.35
N ASP A 65 -7.67 -4.54 5.15
CA ASP A 65 -7.51 -3.96 3.81
C ASP A 65 -6.35 -4.62 3.05
N CYS A 66 -5.25 -4.92 3.72
CA CYS A 66 -4.10 -5.57 3.09
C CYS A 66 -4.38 -7.05 2.74
N PHE A 67 -5.00 -7.82 3.63
CA PHE A 67 -5.32 -9.23 3.38
C PHE A 67 -6.35 -9.39 2.26
N VAL A 68 -7.34 -8.50 2.19
CA VAL A 68 -8.28 -8.47 1.05
C VAL A 68 -7.53 -8.09 -0.24
N GLN A 69 -6.61 -7.13 -0.22
CA GLN A 69 -5.84 -6.72 -1.41
C GLN A 69 -4.88 -7.80 -1.95
N MET A 70 -4.32 -8.67 -1.09
CA MET A 70 -3.46 -9.79 -1.51
C MET A 70 -4.23 -10.85 -2.33
N ILE A 71 -5.54 -11.01 -2.09
CA ILE A 71 -6.40 -11.92 -2.85
C ILE A 71 -6.79 -11.32 -4.22
N TRP A 72 -6.81 -10.00 -4.36
CA TRP A 72 -7.22 -9.29 -5.59
C TRP A 72 -6.07 -8.70 -6.41
N GLY A 73 -4.80 -9.00 -6.08
CA GLY A 73 -3.62 -8.66 -6.90
C GLY A 73 -3.36 -7.17 -7.11
N LYS A 74 -4.03 -6.28 -6.37
CA LYS A 74 -3.88 -4.82 -6.47
C LYS A 74 -3.22 -4.31 -5.20
N CYS A 75 -1.89 -4.29 -5.20
CA CYS A 75 -1.13 -3.58 -4.18
C CYS A 75 -1.24 -2.07 -4.46
N CYS A 76 -2.29 -1.42 -3.95
CA CYS A 76 -2.47 0.03 -4.08
C CYS A 76 -1.66 0.84 -3.06
N ILE A 77 -0.88 0.19 -2.19
CA ILE A 77 -0.02 0.89 -1.21
C ILE A 77 1.26 1.47 -1.83
N CYS A 78 1.37 1.38 -3.16
CA CYS A 78 2.54 1.70 -3.98
C CYS A 78 2.46 3.04 -4.74
N THR A 79 1.46 3.90 -4.50
CA THR A 79 1.31 5.20 -5.19
C THR A 79 1.71 6.38 -4.30
#